data_AF-A0A1J4SFQ3-F1
#
_entry.id   AF-A0A1J4SFQ3-F1
#
_cell.length_a   1.000
_cell.length_b   1.000
_cell.length_c   1.000
_cell.angle_alpha   90.00
_cell.angle_beta   90.00
_cell.angle_gamma   90.00
#
_symmetry.space_group_name_H-M   'P 1'
#
loop_
_entity.id
_entity.type
_entity.pdbx_description
1 polymer ?
#
loop_
_entity_poly.entity_id
_entity_poly.type
_entity_poly.pdbx_seq_one_letter_code
_entity_poly.pdbx_strand_id
1 'polypeptide(L)'
;MEGVSSVMPLAVKAGTSVLSSALKGELGGSSGRISSTAEARAEQAENQARRQAEAVARGARDQVSTLREDNEHKRASARVAAANSGLTLSGSTLLNLTSLERAGDDKVNDVMHESALREQSILDSGAEQAQSIRLSGRVATDRLGGLGSLLRLGGQAQSPAVFTYVPTRNF
;
A
#
# COMPACT_ATOMS: atom_id res chain seq x y z
N MET A 1 -53.41 25.73 13.67
CA MET A 1 -52.08 26.36 13.52
C MET A 1 -51.14 25.69 14.48
N GLU A 2 -50.11 25.07 13.92
CA GLU A 2 -49.07 24.27 14.58
C GLU A 2 -48.01 25.14 15.26
N GLY A 3 -47.20 24.52 16.11
CA GLY A 3 -46.01 25.09 16.76
C GLY A 3 -46.20 25.10 18.28
N VAL A 4 -45.39 24.45 19.12
CA VAL A 4 -43.93 24.41 19.09
C VAL A 4 -43.46 23.08 19.70
N SER A 5 -42.57 22.40 18.98
CA SER A 5 -41.89 21.18 19.40
C SER A 5 -41.05 21.46 20.66
N SER A 6 -41.31 20.69 21.72
CA SER A 6 -40.51 20.66 22.95
C SER A 6 -39.14 20.02 22.65
N VAL A 7 -38.11 20.84 22.52
CA VAL A 7 -36.73 20.36 22.39
C VAL A 7 -36.14 20.20 23.79
N MET A 8 -35.95 18.95 24.23
CA MET A 8 -35.16 18.63 25.41
C MET A 8 -33.69 19.05 25.20
N PRO A 9 -33.01 19.68 26.18
CA PRO A 9 -31.57 19.84 26.13
C PRO A 9 -30.91 18.52 26.54
N LEU A 10 -30.40 17.78 25.56
CA LEU A 10 -29.48 16.67 25.79
C LEU A 10 -28.14 17.26 26.26
N ALA A 11 -27.89 17.20 27.56
CA ALA A 11 -26.58 17.45 28.15
C ALA A 11 -25.61 16.32 27.72
N VAL A 12 -24.98 16.48 26.56
CA VAL A 12 -23.91 15.58 26.13
C VAL A 12 -22.63 16.00 26.86
N LYS A 13 -22.36 15.27 27.94
CA LYS A 13 -21.10 15.31 28.72
C LYS A 13 -19.95 14.76 27.87
N ALA A 14 -19.52 15.51 26.85
CA ALA A 14 -18.31 15.24 26.09
C ALA A 14 -17.10 15.84 26.81
N GLY A 15 -16.78 15.29 27.98
CA GLY A 15 -15.63 15.70 28.80
C GLY A 15 -14.67 14.54 28.99
N THR A 16 -13.41 14.76 28.60
CA THR A 16 -12.19 14.18 29.19
C THR A 16 -11.78 12.72 28.94
N SER A 17 -12.18 12.07 27.84
CA SER A 17 -11.55 10.77 27.44
C SER A 17 -10.53 10.85 26.31
N VAL A 18 -10.54 11.92 25.49
CA VAL A 18 -9.60 12.08 24.35
C VAL A 18 -8.25 12.69 24.77
N LEU A 19 -8.18 13.30 25.96
CA LEU A 19 -6.94 13.90 26.48
C LEU A 19 -6.01 12.87 27.15
N SER A 20 -6.53 11.74 27.64
CA SER A 20 -5.72 10.70 28.29
C SER A 20 -4.83 9.93 27.29
N SER A 21 -5.34 9.68 26.08
CA SER A 21 -4.56 9.02 25.02
C SER A 21 -3.50 9.93 24.40
N ALA A 22 -3.70 11.27 24.43
CA ALA A 22 -2.70 12.23 23.97
C ALA A 22 -1.54 12.40 24.98
N LEU A 23 -1.83 12.38 26.28
CA LEU A 23 -0.82 12.58 27.33
C LEU A 23 0.00 11.33 27.68
N LYS A 24 -0.51 10.11 27.41
CA LYS A 24 0.24 8.87 27.67
C LYS A 24 1.28 8.54 26.58
N GLY A 25 1.34 9.31 25.49
CA GLY A 25 2.29 9.14 24.40
C GLY A 25 3.61 9.91 24.54
N GLU A 26 3.73 10.84 25.50
CA GLU A 26 4.85 11.80 25.57
C GLU A 26 6.06 11.35 26.40
N LEU A 27 6.05 10.17 27.01
CA LEU A 27 7.10 9.75 27.96
C LEU A 27 8.03 8.63 27.46
N GLY A 28 8.22 8.51 26.15
CA GLY A 28 9.19 7.56 25.60
C GLY A 28 9.71 7.95 24.23
N GLY A 29 10.86 8.63 24.20
CA GLY A 29 11.75 8.66 23.03
C GLY A 29 11.42 9.72 21.98
N SER A 30 11.89 10.94 22.23
CA SER A 30 12.08 11.98 21.22
C SER A 30 13.14 11.54 20.20
N SER A 31 12.70 10.90 19.11
CA SER A 31 13.46 10.83 17.85
C SER A 31 12.53 10.39 16.70
N GLY A 32 12.12 11.32 15.84
CA GLY A 32 11.63 11.07 14.48
C GLY A 32 10.52 10.02 14.29
N ARG A 33 9.47 10.03 15.12
CA ARG A 33 8.33 9.11 14.99
C ARG A 33 7.48 9.45 13.76
N ILE A 34 7.27 8.46 12.89
CA ILE A 34 6.30 8.52 11.79
C ILE A 34 4.90 8.56 12.40
N SER A 35 4.02 9.43 11.91
CA SER A 35 2.61 9.45 12.33
C SER A 35 1.97 8.08 12.09
N SER A 36 1.21 7.56 13.05
CA SER A 36 0.49 6.27 12.91
C SER A 36 -0.42 6.23 11.68
N THR A 37 -0.96 7.38 11.28
CA THR A 37 -1.76 7.52 10.05
C THR A 37 -0.93 7.40 8.78
N ALA A 38 0.32 7.86 8.79
CA ALA A 38 1.25 7.73 7.67
C ALA A 38 1.74 6.28 7.57
N GLU A 39 2.02 5.62 8.69
CA GLU A 39 2.39 4.20 8.70
C GLU A 39 1.27 3.33 8.13
N ALA A 40 0.02 3.53 8.56
CA ALA A 40 -1.12 2.77 8.03
C ALA A 40 -1.31 2.95 6.51
N ARG A 41 -1.06 4.15 5.97
CA ARG A 41 -1.11 4.39 4.52
C ARG A 41 0.07 3.77 3.78
N ALA A 42 1.26 3.78 4.38
CA ALA A 42 2.45 3.15 3.81
C ALA A 42 2.27 1.63 3.73
N GLU A 43 1.77 1.01 4.81
CA GLU A 43 1.40 -0.41 4.83
C GLU A 43 0.29 -0.73 3.80
N GLN A 44 -0.69 0.16 3.62
CA GLN A 44 -1.72 -0.02 2.61
C GLN A 44 -1.14 -0.01 1.19
N ALA A 45 -0.19 0.88 0.90
CA ALA A 45 0.49 0.95 -0.39
C ALA A 45 1.33 -0.31 -0.68
N GLU A 46 2.11 -0.78 0.31
CA GLU A 46 2.87 -2.04 0.21
C GLU A 46 1.94 -3.25 -0.02
N ASN A 47 0.85 -3.33 0.75
CA ASN A 47 -0.13 -4.41 0.60
C ASN A 47 -0.83 -4.37 -0.76
N GLN A 48 -1.11 -3.17 -1.30
CA GLN A 48 -1.71 -3.03 -2.63
C GLN A 48 -0.72 -3.46 -3.72
N ALA A 49 0.54 -3.01 -3.66
CA ALA A 49 1.58 -3.42 -4.58
C ALA A 49 1.81 -4.94 -4.54
N ARG A 50 1.84 -5.54 -3.35
CA ARG A 50 1.94 -6.99 -3.18
C ARG A 50 0.78 -7.75 -3.85
N ARG A 51 -0.46 -7.28 -3.68
CA ARG A 51 -1.62 -7.92 -4.34
C ARG A 51 -1.54 -7.82 -5.87
N GLN A 52 -1.04 -6.70 -6.38
CA GLN A 52 -0.84 -6.50 -7.82
C GLN A 52 0.28 -7.40 -8.36
N ALA A 53 1.42 -7.47 -7.67
CA ALA A 53 2.51 -8.38 -7.95
C ALA A 53 2.04 -9.84 -7.99
N GLU A 54 1.29 -10.28 -6.97
CA GLU A 54 0.69 -11.63 -6.91
C GLU A 54 -0.33 -11.89 -8.02
N ALA A 55 -1.05 -10.86 -8.50
CA ALA A 55 -1.96 -10.99 -9.62
C ALA A 55 -1.21 -11.17 -10.94
N VAL A 56 -0.11 -10.43 -11.14
CA VAL A 56 0.78 -10.59 -12.31
C VAL A 56 1.41 -11.98 -12.32
N ALA A 57 1.96 -12.43 -11.18
CA ALA A 57 2.54 -13.76 -11.06
C ALA A 57 1.53 -14.88 -11.34
N ARG A 58 0.27 -14.71 -10.90
CA ARG A 58 -0.81 -15.66 -11.23
C ARG A 58 -1.13 -15.66 -12.73
N GLY A 59 -1.34 -14.49 -13.33
CA GLY A 59 -1.62 -14.38 -14.75
C GLY A 59 -0.51 -14.97 -15.62
N ALA A 60 0.75 -14.77 -15.25
CA ALA A 60 1.88 -15.36 -15.96
C ALA A 60 1.92 -16.90 -15.84
N ARG A 61 1.58 -17.46 -14.67
CA ARG A 61 1.46 -18.92 -14.50
C ARG A 61 0.37 -19.52 -15.38
N ASP A 62 -0.78 -18.86 -15.47
CA ASP A 62 -1.89 -19.27 -16.34
C ASP A 62 -1.50 -19.16 -17.83
N GLN A 63 -0.77 -18.11 -18.20
CA GLN A 63 -0.25 -17.97 -19.56
C GLN A 63 0.80 -19.04 -19.88
N VAL A 64 1.65 -19.40 -18.93
CA VAL A 64 2.62 -20.49 -19.11
C VAL A 64 1.92 -21.85 -19.21
N SER A 65 0.85 -22.10 -18.44
CA SER A 65 0.13 -23.37 -18.54
C SER A 65 -0.52 -23.52 -19.93
N THR A 66 -1.16 -22.46 -20.43
CA THR A 66 -1.78 -22.45 -21.77
C THR A 66 -0.72 -22.60 -22.87
N LEU A 67 0.43 -21.93 -22.76
CA LEU A 67 1.54 -22.12 -23.71
C LEU A 67 2.10 -23.54 -23.70
N ARG A 68 2.20 -24.19 -22.52
CA ARG A 68 2.63 -25.58 -22.42
C ARG A 68 1.64 -26.53 -23.07
N GLU A 69 0.35 -26.38 -22.81
CA GLU A 69 -0.71 -27.17 -23.43
C GLU A 69 -0.72 -26.99 -24.96
N ASP A 70 -0.63 -25.75 -25.45
CA ASP A 70 -0.51 -25.45 -26.88
C ASP A 70 0.72 -26.10 -27.52
N ASN A 71 1.86 -26.09 -26.82
CA ASN A 71 3.08 -26.70 -27.30
C ASN A 71 2.96 -28.23 -27.34
N GLU A 72 2.32 -28.84 -26.34
CA GLU A 72 2.03 -30.27 -26.33
C GLU A 72 1.12 -30.67 -27.49
N HIS A 73 0.05 -29.92 -27.75
CA HIS A 73 -0.83 -30.15 -28.90
C HIS A 73 -0.10 -30.01 -30.24
N LYS A 74 0.75 -28.99 -30.40
CA LYS A 74 1.56 -28.79 -31.62
C LYS A 74 2.59 -29.91 -31.80
N ARG A 75 3.27 -30.34 -30.73
CA ARG A 75 4.20 -31.47 -30.75
C ARG A 75 3.47 -32.76 -31.13
N ALA A 76 2.30 -33.01 -30.55
CA ALA A 76 1.49 -34.18 -30.87
C ALA A 76 1.02 -34.18 -32.33
N SER A 77 0.50 -33.04 -32.84
CA SER A 77 0.05 -32.94 -34.23
C SER A 77 1.21 -33.10 -35.22
N ALA A 78 2.38 -32.52 -34.93
CA ALA A 78 3.58 -32.67 -35.75
C ALA A 78 4.06 -34.12 -35.79
N ARG A 79 4.01 -34.84 -34.66
CA ARG A 79 4.35 -36.28 -34.60
C ARG A 79 3.36 -37.14 -35.39
N VAL A 80 2.06 -36.86 -35.28
CA VAL A 80 1.02 -37.56 -36.06
C VAL A 80 1.18 -37.30 -37.56
N ALA A 81 1.43 -36.05 -37.96
CA ALA A 81 1.69 -35.70 -39.35
C ALA A 81 2.95 -36.40 -39.90
N ALA A 82 4.02 -36.46 -39.11
CA ALA A 82 5.23 -37.19 -39.45
C ALA A 82 4.96 -38.69 -39.62
N ALA A 83 4.23 -39.32 -38.69
CA ALA A 83 3.89 -40.74 -38.75
C ALA A 83 2.98 -41.08 -39.95
N ASN A 84 1.99 -40.24 -40.25
CA ASN A 84 1.07 -40.44 -41.38
C ASN A 84 1.71 -40.19 -42.75
N SER A 85 2.85 -39.49 -42.81
CA SER A 85 3.54 -39.22 -44.07
C SER A 85 4.21 -40.46 -44.69
N GLY A 86 4.25 -41.59 -43.99
CA GLY A 86 4.86 -42.84 -44.47
C GLY A 86 6.39 -42.78 -44.64
N LEU A 87 6.99 -41.59 -44.52
CA LEU A 87 8.43 -41.44 -44.35
C LEU A 87 8.81 -41.90 -42.94
N THR A 88 9.68 -42.90 -42.86
CA THR A 88 10.51 -43.10 -41.68
C THR A 88 11.06 -41.75 -41.25
N LEU A 89 10.91 -41.37 -39.97
CA LEU A 89 11.27 -40.04 -39.47
C LEU A 89 12.66 -39.64 -39.98
N SER A 90 12.68 -38.83 -41.03
CA SER A 90 13.91 -38.36 -41.64
C SER A 90 14.61 -37.47 -40.63
N GLY A 91 15.95 -37.41 -40.66
CA GLY A 91 16.73 -36.56 -39.77
C GLY A 91 16.25 -35.10 -39.79
N SER A 92 15.76 -34.61 -40.93
CA SER A 92 15.16 -33.26 -41.04
C SER A 92 13.85 -33.10 -40.25
N THR A 93 13.00 -34.12 -40.22
CA THR A 93 11.75 -34.12 -39.44
C THR A 93 12.05 -34.10 -37.93
N LEU A 94 13.06 -34.84 -37.49
CA LEU A 94 13.53 -34.82 -36.11
C LEU A 94 14.13 -33.45 -35.72
N LEU A 95 14.90 -32.83 -36.62
CA LEU A 95 15.43 -31.48 -36.40
C LEU A 95 14.32 -30.42 -36.34
N ASN A 96 13.28 -30.54 -37.16
CA ASN A 96 12.12 -29.64 -37.08
C ASN A 96 11.32 -29.82 -35.79
N LEU A 97 11.11 -31.05 -35.34
CA LEU A 97 10.45 -31.34 -34.05
C LEU A 97 11.25 -30.74 -32.89
N THR A 98 12.56 -30.96 -32.85
CA THR A 98 13.43 -30.40 -31.78
C THR A 98 13.50 -28.87 -31.82
N SER A 99 13.52 -28.26 -33.01
CA SER A 99 13.41 -26.80 -33.17
C SER A 99 12.08 -26.26 -32.62
N LEU A 100 10.97 -26.95 -32.92
CA LEU A 100 9.64 -26.60 -32.40
C LEU A 100 9.58 -26.75 -30.87
N GLU A 101 10.21 -27.79 -30.32
CA GLU A 101 10.29 -27.99 -28.87
C GLU A 101 11.02 -26.82 -28.20
N ARG A 102 12.20 -26.46 -28.73
CA ARG A 102 13.02 -25.37 -28.20
C ARG A 102 12.35 -24.01 -28.29
N ALA A 103 11.75 -23.68 -29.44
CA ALA A 103 11.02 -22.43 -29.62
C ALA A 103 9.81 -22.30 -28.67
N GLY A 104 9.20 -23.42 -28.29
CA GLY A 104 8.14 -23.46 -27.29
C GLY A 104 8.64 -23.17 -25.88
N ASP A 105 9.78 -23.75 -25.51
CA ASP A 105 10.39 -23.58 -24.19
C ASP A 105 10.97 -22.16 -24.01
N ASP A 106 11.56 -21.59 -25.07
CA ASP A 106 12.08 -20.21 -25.07
C ASP A 106 10.95 -19.21 -24.78
N LYS A 107 9.78 -19.37 -25.42
CA LYS A 107 8.60 -18.51 -25.16
C LYS A 107 8.09 -18.60 -23.72
N VAL A 108 8.11 -19.81 -23.13
CA VAL A 108 7.74 -20.00 -21.73
C VAL A 108 8.72 -19.27 -20.82
N ASN A 109 10.02 -19.36 -21.10
CA ASN A 109 11.05 -18.66 -20.35
C ASN A 109 10.91 -17.14 -20.48
N ASP A 110 10.63 -16.62 -21.68
CA ASP A 110 10.42 -15.19 -21.92
C ASP A 110 9.27 -14.64 -21.09
N VAL A 111 8.12 -15.33 -21.07
CA VAL A 111 6.95 -14.94 -20.27
C VAL A 111 7.27 -14.95 -18.78
N MET A 112 7.97 -15.97 -18.28
CA MET A 112 8.36 -16.04 -16.87
C MET A 112 9.35 -14.93 -16.50
N HIS A 113 10.32 -14.65 -17.37
CA HIS A 113 11.31 -13.61 -17.14
C HIS A 113 10.68 -12.22 -17.15
N GLU A 114 9.84 -11.92 -18.16
CA GLU A 114 9.12 -10.66 -18.24
C GLU A 114 8.17 -10.46 -17.06
N SER A 115 7.45 -11.50 -16.63
CA SER A 115 6.60 -11.42 -15.45
C SER A 115 7.40 -11.14 -14.18
N ALA A 116 8.57 -11.76 -14.01
CA ALA A 116 9.41 -11.54 -12.84
C ALA A 116 9.91 -10.07 -12.78
N LEU A 117 10.32 -9.52 -13.93
CA LEU A 117 10.71 -8.11 -14.03
C LEU A 117 9.54 -7.17 -13.70
N ARG A 118 8.34 -7.45 -14.21
CA ARG A 118 7.15 -6.65 -13.91
C ARG A 118 6.73 -6.76 -12.44
N GLU A 119 6.77 -7.95 -11.86
CA GLU A 119 6.47 -8.20 -10.45
C GLU A 119 7.41 -7.39 -9.56
N GLN A 120 8.72 -7.45 -9.82
CA GLN A 120 9.72 -6.70 -9.09
C GLN A 120 9.52 -5.19 -9.22
N SER A 121 9.26 -4.69 -10.43
CA SER A 121 8.99 -3.27 -10.66
C SER A 121 7.77 -2.76 -9.88
N ILE A 122 6.70 -3.57 -9.75
CA ILE A 122 5.53 -3.22 -8.95
C ILE A 122 5.87 -3.15 -7.46
N LEU A 123 6.62 -4.14 -6.96
CA LEU A 123 7.05 -4.18 -5.56
C LEU A 123 7.97 -2.99 -5.22
N ASP A 124 8.92 -2.68 -6.09
CA ASP A 124 9.85 -1.56 -5.92
C ASP A 124 9.09 -0.23 -5.90
N SER A 125 8.17 -0.02 -6.85
CA SER A 125 7.31 1.18 -6.89
C SER A 125 6.44 1.30 -5.63
N GLY A 126 5.89 0.19 -5.13
CA GLY A 126 5.12 0.16 -3.89
C GLY A 126 5.96 0.53 -2.66
N ALA A 127 7.19 0.02 -2.59
CA ALA A 127 8.13 0.33 -1.51
C ALA A 127 8.56 1.81 -1.55
N GLU A 128 8.87 2.36 -2.72
CA GLU A 128 9.18 3.78 -2.91
C GLU A 128 8.01 4.67 -2.48
N GLN A 129 6.78 4.31 -2.86
CA GLN A 129 5.58 5.05 -2.47
C GLN A 129 5.39 5.02 -0.95
N ALA A 130 5.54 3.85 -0.32
CA ALA A 130 5.43 3.70 1.12
C ALA A 130 6.51 4.49 1.87
N GLN A 131 7.75 4.48 1.38
CA GLN A 131 8.85 5.27 1.94
C GLN A 131 8.57 6.78 1.82
N SER A 132 8.06 7.25 0.69
CA SER A 132 7.66 8.64 0.49
C SER A 132 6.56 9.07 1.48
N ILE A 133 5.55 8.22 1.70
CA ILE A 133 4.49 8.45 2.69
C ILE A 133 5.06 8.55 4.11
N ARG A 134 5.95 7.61 4.50
CA ARG A 134 6.60 7.62 5.81
C ARG A 134 7.41 8.89 6.04
N LEU A 135 8.20 9.32 5.04
CA LEU A 135 8.98 10.56 5.09
C LEU A 135 8.10 11.79 5.23
N SER A 136 7.01 11.89 4.46
CA SER A 136 6.03 12.98 4.59
C SER A 136 5.37 13.01 5.97
N GLY A 137 5.03 11.83 6.51
CA GLY A 137 4.50 11.68 7.87
C GLY A 137 5.47 12.14 8.96
N ARG A 138 6.78 11.93 8.77
CA ARG A 138 7.81 12.43 9.69
C ARG A 138 7.88 13.97 9.69
N VAL A 139 7.92 14.59 8.51
CA VAL A 139 8.02 16.06 8.37
C VAL A 139 6.81 16.79 8.97
N ALA A 140 5.60 16.24 8.82
CA ALA A 140 4.38 16.83 9.41
C ALA A 140 4.44 16.86 10.95
N THR A 141 5.02 15.84 11.56
CA THR A 141 5.13 15.70 13.02
C THR A 141 6.14 16.70 13.60
N ASP A 142 7.27 16.91 12.92
CA ASP A 142 8.28 17.91 13.32
C ASP A 142 7.73 19.35 13.29
N ARG A 143 6.87 19.68 12.30
CA ARG A 143 6.25 21.02 12.21
C ARG A 143 5.21 21.28 13.30
N LEU A 144 4.41 20.27 13.66
CA LEU A 144 3.40 20.38 14.73
C LEU A 144 4.04 20.42 16.12
N GLY A 145 5.14 19.70 16.33
CA GLY A 145 5.94 19.77 17.56
C GLY A 145 6.65 21.11 17.75
N GLY A 146 7.12 21.75 16.66
CA GLY A 146 7.78 23.06 16.71
C GLY A 146 6.85 24.26 16.94
N LEU A 147 5.62 24.23 16.41
CA LEU A 147 4.65 25.31 16.61
C LEU A 147 3.92 25.24 17.95
N GLY A 148 3.78 24.04 18.53
CA GLY A 148 3.23 23.85 19.87
C GLY A 148 4.08 24.48 20.97
N SER A 149 5.41 24.52 20.83
CA SER A 149 6.29 25.18 21.80
C SER A 149 6.24 26.71 21.71
N LEU A 150 6.06 27.27 20.50
CA LEU A 150 5.94 28.72 20.30
C LEU A 150 4.60 29.27 20.84
N LEU A 151 3.50 28.52 20.70
CA LEU A 151 2.23 28.91 21.32
C LEU A 151 2.27 28.85 22.85
N ARG A 152 3.03 27.92 23.43
CA ARG A 152 3.16 27.80 24.89
C ARG A 152 4.06 28.89 25.48
N LEU A 153 5.06 29.36 24.75
CA LEU A 153 5.89 30.50 25.16
C LEU A 153 5.13 31.84 25.01
N GLY A 154 4.29 31.98 23.98
CA GLY A 154 3.44 33.17 23.78
C GLY A 154 2.27 33.28 24.77
N GLY A 155 1.74 32.15 25.27
CA GLY A 155 0.63 32.11 26.22
C GLY A 155 0.99 32.43 27.68
N GLN A 156 2.29 32.49 28.04
CA GLN A 156 2.72 32.88 29.39
C GLN A 156 3.11 34.35 29.53
N ALA A 157 3.15 35.13 28.44
CA ALA A 157 3.61 36.53 28.47
C ALA A 157 2.49 37.59 28.54
N GLN A 158 1.20 37.20 28.49
CA GLN A 158 0.09 38.15 28.61
C GLN A 158 -1.07 37.59 29.43
N SER A 159 -0.90 37.55 30.75
CA SER A 159 -2.02 37.77 31.66
C SER A 159 -1.76 39.10 32.37
N PRO A 160 -2.36 40.22 31.94
CA PRO A 160 -2.50 41.34 32.85
C PRO A 160 -3.35 40.84 34.03
N ALA A 161 -2.81 40.95 35.23
CA ALA A 161 -3.56 40.75 36.45
C ALA A 161 -4.76 41.70 36.43
N VAL A 162 -5.94 41.20 36.03
CA VAL A 162 -7.21 41.88 36.28
C VAL A 162 -7.48 41.69 37.76
N PHE A 163 -6.92 42.59 38.56
CA PHE A 163 -7.28 42.77 39.96
C PHE A 163 -8.73 43.23 39.98
N THR A 164 -9.67 42.29 40.15
CA THR A 164 -11.07 42.60 40.40
C THR A 164 -11.19 43.27 41.76
N TYR A 165 -11.25 44.59 41.77
CA TYR A 165 -11.61 45.38 42.94
C TYR A 165 -13.09 45.16 43.24
N VAL A 166 -13.39 44.43 44.32
CA VAL A 166 -14.75 44.29 44.88
C VAL A 166 -14.89 45.34 45.99
N PRO A 167 -15.66 46.43 45.80
CA PRO A 167 -15.96 47.32 46.91
C PRO A 167 -17.02 46.66 47.80
N THR A 168 -16.61 46.21 48.98
CA THR A 168 -17.51 45.98 50.11
C THR A 168 -18.16 47.31 50.50
N ARG A 169 -19.42 47.54 50.09
CA ARG A 169 -20.25 48.57 50.71
C ARG A 169 -20.88 47.99 51.97
N ASN A 170 -20.35 48.41 53.11
CA ASN A 170 -21.10 48.47 54.36
C ASN A 170 -22.07 49.66 54.29
N PHE A 171 -23.34 49.40 54.58
CA PHE A 171 -24.34 50.17 55.35
C PHE A 171 -25.74 49.77 54.91
#